data_AF-A0A6G8CYF0-F1
#
_entry.id   AF-A0A6G8CYF0-F1
#
_cell.length_a   1.000
_cell.length_b   1.000
_cell.length_c   1.000
_cell.angle_alpha   90.00
_cell.angle_beta   90.00
_cell.angle_gamma   90.00
#
_symmetry.space_group_name_H-M   'P 1'
#
loop_
_entity.id
_entity.type
_entity.pdbx_description
1 polymer ?
#
loop_
_entity_poly.entity_id
_entity_poly.type
_entity_poly.pdbx_seq_one_letter_code
_entity_poly.pdbx_strand_id
1 'polypeptide(L)'
;MFGGAPSAPAGHLDWPTCGQCGGNMQFQGQLQNALESSLLLVFMCQNDPGCCEEWDANDGGNKVLEVAAHDLQLVTPSEDGETVRSTRYGATLVSSAEANYDRARAQWSDAAGQSPRQVLGKIGGAPMWIQHDETPECDACGQPMQFFAQLEEGPDHRTAMNFASGCGYVFRCGCTQPASGKFLWQC
;
A
#
# COMPACT_ATOMS: atom_id res chain seq x y z
N MET A 1 -5.24 6.42 -4.54
CA MET A 1 -6.37 6.78 -3.65
C MET A 1 -6.16 6.01 -2.36
N PHE A 2 -6.39 6.62 -1.20
CA PHE A 2 -6.13 6.00 0.11
C PHE A 2 -7.37 6.06 1.00
N GLY A 3 -7.68 4.92 1.62
CA GLY A 3 -8.92 4.65 2.35
C GLY A 3 -10.19 4.64 1.49
N GLY A 4 -11.37 4.52 2.09
CA GLY A 4 -12.61 4.27 1.38
C GLY A 4 -12.73 2.84 0.85
N ALA A 5 -13.54 2.65 -0.19
CA ALA A 5 -13.72 1.35 -0.83
C ALA A 5 -12.81 1.22 -2.08
N PRO A 6 -12.20 0.04 -2.32
CA PRO A 6 -11.37 -0.18 -3.50
C PRO A 6 -12.19 -0.11 -4.80
N SER A 7 -11.50 0.18 -5.90
CA SER A 7 -12.02 0.02 -7.24
C SER A 7 -11.42 -1.19 -7.94
N ALA A 8 -12.27 -2.03 -8.54
CA ALA A 8 -11.87 -3.19 -9.32
C ALA A 8 -12.91 -3.48 -10.43
N PRO A 9 -12.55 -4.26 -11.46
CA PRO A 9 -13.52 -4.79 -12.40
C PRO A 9 -14.56 -5.69 -11.70
N ALA A 10 -15.76 -5.80 -12.29
CA ALA A 10 -16.86 -6.59 -11.72
C ALA A 10 -16.47 -8.04 -11.42
N GLY A 11 -16.59 -8.48 -10.16
CA GLY A 11 -16.29 -9.86 -9.77
C GLY A 11 -14.80 -10.24 -9.84
N HIS A 12 -13.89 -9.26 -9.89
CA HIS A 12 -12.44 -9.49 -9.94
C HIS A 12 -11.72 -9.15 -8.63
N LEU A 13 -12.46 -8.97 -7.54
CA LEU A 13 -11.91 -8.76 -6.22
C LEU A 13 -12.68 -9.61 -5.21
N ASP A 14 -12.05 -10.69 -4.78
CA ASP A 14 -12.42 -11.38 -3.55
C ASP A 14 -11.77 -10.65 -2.37
N TRP A 15 -12.57 -10.35 -1.34
CA TRP A 15 -12.06 -9.61 -0.18
C TRP A 15 -10.99 -10.45 0.54
N PRO A 16 -9.76 -9.95 0.72
CA PRO A 16 -8.69 -10.75 1.30
C PRO A 16 -8.88 -10.94 2.80
N THR A 17 -8.56 -12.15 3.27
CA THR A 17 -8.54 -12.50 4.68
C THR A 17 -7.10 -12.62 5.18
N CYS A 18 -6.90 -12.33 6.46
CA CYS A 18 -5.63 -12.49 7.15
C CYS A 18 -5.26 -13.97 7.28
N GLY A 19 -4.03 -14.33 6.91
CA GLY A 19 -3.52 -15.69 7.03
C GLY A 19 -3.37 -16.18 8.47
N GLN A 20 -3.32 -15.26 9.45
CA GLN A 20 -3.13 -15.60 10.87
C GLN A 20 -4.46 -15.68 11.62
N CYS A 21 -5.27 -14.62 11.59
CA CYS A 21 -6.54 -14.59 12.35
C CYS A 21 -7.77 -15.01 11.54
N GLY A 22 -7.66 -15.14 10.21
CA GLY A 22 -8.77 -15.49 9.32
C GLY A 22 -9.78 -14.37 9.04
N GLY A 23 -9.71 -13.25 9.76
CA GLY A 23 -10.61 -12.11 9.57
C GLY A 23 -10.33 -11.32 8.29
N ASN A 24 -11.31 -10.55 7.83
CA ASN A 24 -11.18 -9.68 6.66
C ASN A 24 -10.09 -8.62 6.90
N MET A 25 -9.24 -8.38 5.91
CA MET A 25 -8.23 -7.32 5.99
C MET A 25 -8.85 -5.96 5.69
N GLN A 26 -8.24 -4.90 6.23
CA GLN A 26 -8.64 -3.53 5.94
C GLN A 26 -7.97 -3.03 4.66
N PHE A 27 -8.75 -2.42 3.77
CA PHE A 27 -8.21 -1.73 2.60
C PHE A 27 -7.51 -0.43 3.00
N GLN A 28 -6.24 -0.30 2.63
CA GLN A 28 -5.41 0.87 2.94
C GLN A 28 -5.37 1.88 1.78
N GLY A 29 -5.31 1.39 0.55
CA GLY A 29 -5.30 2.24 -0.63
C GLY A 29 -5.00 1.49 -1.91
N GLN A 30 -5.08 2.22 -3.02
CA GLN A 30 -4.79 1.71 -4.36
C GLN A 30 -3.85 2.65 -5.12
N LEU A 31 -2.92 2.04 -5.84
CA LEU A 31 -1.90 2.69 -6.65
C LEU A 31 -2.04 2.25 -8.10
N GLN A 32 -1.90 3.20 -9.03
CA GLN A 32 -1.96 2.89 -10.46
C GLN A 32 -0.59 2.46 -10.97
N ASN A 33 -0.51 1.30 -11.60
CA ASN A 33 0.59 0.96 -12.49
C ASN A 33 0.22 1.39 -13.91
N ALA A 34 0.65 2.60 -14.28
CA ALA A 34 0.33 3.18 -15.58
C ALA A 34 0.96 2.41 -16.75
N LEU A 35 2.09 1.74 -16.54
CA LEU A 35 2.80 1.02 -17.60
C LEU A 35 2.05 -0.24 -18.04
N GLU A 36 1.35 -0.89 -17.10
CA GLU A 36 0.67 -2.16 -17.34
C GLU A 36 -0.85 -2.05 -17.24
N SER A 37 -1.37 -0.82 -17.13
CA SER A 37 -2.81 -0.55 -17.03
C SER A 37 -3.50 -1.37 -15.94
N SER A 38 -2.85 -1.46 -14.77
CA SER A 38 -3.34 -2.19 -13.61
C SER A 38 -3.37 -1.32 -12.35
N LEU A 39 -4.08 -1.80 -11.33
CA LEU A 39 -4.14 -1.22 -9.99
C LEU A 39 -3.58 -2.22 -8.99
N LEU A 40 -2.68 -1.75 -8.13
CA LEU A 40 -2.26 -2.48 -6.94
C LEU A 40 -3.14 -2.03 -5.78
N LEU A 41 -3.92 -2.95 -5.22
CA LEU A 41 -4.80 -2.75 -4.07
C LEU A 41 -4.08 -3.28 -2.82
N VAL A 42 -3.85 -2.42 -1.85
CA VAL A 42 -3.10 -2.72 -0.61
C VAL A 42 -4.07 -2.96 0.53
N PHE A 43 -3.91 -4.11 1.19
CA PHE A 43 -4.68 -4.53 2.35
C PHE A 43 -3.75 -4.90 3.49
N MET A 44 -4.18 -4.60 4.71
CA MET A 44 -3.44 -4.85 5.95
C MET A 44 -4.43 -5.27 7.03
N CYS A 45 -4.08 -6.30 7.80
CA CYS A 45 -4.89 -6.76 8.93
C CYS A 45 -4.96 -5.67 10.00
N GLN A 46 -6.16 -5.38 10.49
CA GLN A 46 -6.43 -4.46 11.62
C GLN A 46 -7.48 -5.07 12.57
N ASN A 47 -7.57 -6.40 12.61
CA ASN A 47 -8.54 -7.13 13.42
C ASN A 47 -8.12 -7.13 14.90
N ASP A 48 -9.08 -7.41 15.79
CA ASP A 48 -8.86 -7.56 17.24
C ASP A 48 -9.18 -9.01 17.68
N PRO A 49 -8.31 -9.69 18.45
CA PRO A 49 -6.97 -9.26 18.87
C PRO A 49 -6.02 -9.14 17.67
N GLY A 50 -5.30 -8.02 17.61
CA GLY A 50 -4.32 -7.71 16.55
C GLY A 50 -3.05 -8.55 16.62
N CYS A 51 -1.91 -7.96 16.25
CA CYS A 51 -0.59 -8.62 16.20
C CYS A 51 -0.52 -9.75 15.17
N CYS A 52 -0.92 -9.46 13.93
CA CYS A 52 -0.89 -10.43 12.84
C CYS A 52 0.39 -10.30 12.00
N GLU A 53 1.52 -9.98 12.65
CA GLU A 53 2.83 -9.69 12.04
C GLU A 53 2.69 -8.79 10.79
N GLU A 54 1.83 -7.76 10.86
CA GLU A 54 1.56 -6.90 9.70
C GLU A 54 2.76 -6.05 9.26
N TRP A 55 3.89 -6.12 9.95
CA TRP A 55 5.18 -5.58 9.51
C TRP A 55 5.92 -6.50 8.54
N ASP A 56 5.59 -7.80 8.47
CA ASP A 56 6.23 -8.78 7.58
C ASP A 56 5.46 -8.97 6.26
N ALA A 57 6.21 -9.16 5.17
CA ALA A 57 5.65 -9.31 3.83
C ALA A 57 4.99 -10.69 3.56
N ASN A 58 5.31 -11.69 4.36
CA ASN A 58 5.08 -13.11 4.13
C ASN A 58 4.21 -13.77 5.20
N ASP A 59 4.17 -13.21 6.41
CA ASP A 59 3.44 -13.80 7.54
C ASP A 59 1.91 -13.71 7.43
N GLY A 60 1.39 -13.16 6.33
CA GLY A 60 -0.04 -13.19 6.00
C GLY A 60 -0.89 -12.12 6.68
N GLY A 61 -0.26 -11.16 7.38
CA GLY A 61 -0.91 -9.94 7.87
C GLY A 61 -1.25 -8.93 6.77
N ASN A 62 -0.61 -9.05 5.60
CA ASN A 62 -0.72 -8.13 4.47
C ASN A 62 -1.13 -8.82 3.18
N LYS A 63 -1.76 -8.07 2.27
CA LYS A 63 -2.04 -8.52 0.90
C LYS A 63 -1.94 -7.37 -0.09
N VAL A 64 -1.29 -7.61 -1.23
CA VAL A 64 -1.40 -6.73 -2.39
C VAL A 64 -1.98 -7.49 -3.55
N LEU A 65 -3.13 -7.04 -4.02
CA LEU A 65 -3.85 -7.63 -5.15
C LEU A 65 -3.68 -6.75 -6.37
N GLU A 66 -3.35 -7.34 -7.51
CA GLU A 66 -3.28 -6.62 -8.78
C GLU A 66 -4.54 -6.90 -9.61
N VAL A 67 -5.24 -5.84 -9.99
CA VAL A 67 -6.45 -5.91 -10.82
C VAL A 67 -6.30 -5.01 -12.06
N ALA A 68 -7.09 -5.27 -13.10
CA ALA A 68 -7.09 -4.40 -14.28
C ALA A 68 -7.58 -2.99 -13.94
N ALA A 69 -7.04 -1.96 -14.62
CA ALA A 69 -7.42 -0.56 -14.43
C ALA A 69 -8.50 -0.07 -15.40
N HIS A 70 -9.30 -0.98 -15.97
CA HIS A 70 -10.45 -0.67 -16.84
C HIS A 70 -11.75 -1.25 -16.25
N ASP A 71 -12.90 -0.73 -16.68
CA ASP A 71 -14.24 -1.18 -16.24
C ASP A 71 -14.41 -1.18 -14.71
N LEU A 72 -13.80 -0.20 -14.06
CA LEU A 72 -13.74 -0.09 -12.60
C LEU A 72 -15.10 0.27 -12.01
N GLN A 73 -15.46 -0.42 -10.93
CA GLN A 73 -16.54 -0.04 -10.03
C GLN A 73 -16.05 -0.02 -8.59
N LEU A 74 -16.75 0.71 -7.72
CA LEU A 74 -16.52 0.61 -6.28
C LEU A 74 -16.97 -0.77 -5.81
N VAL A 75 -16.06 -1.50 -5.18
CA VAL A 75 -16.36 -2.79 -4.58
C VAL A 75 -17.08 -2.55 -3.25
N THR A 76 -18.13 -3.31 -2.99
CA THR A 76 -18.83 -3.27 -1.70
C THR A 76 -17.94 -3.97 -0.67
N PRO A 77 -17.49 -3.29 0.40
CA PRO A 77 -16.69 -3.94 1.43
C PRO A 77 -17.46 -5.03 2.15
N SER A 78 -16.75 -6.02 2.71
CA SER A 78 -17.36 -6.96 3.64
C SER A 78 -17.87 -6.22 4.89
N GLU A 79 -19.05 -6.60 5.35
CA GLU A 79 -19.69 -6.06 6.57
C GLU A 79 -19.07 -6.61 7.87
N ASP A 80 -18.27 -7.66 7.75
CA ASP A 80 -17.61 -8.32 8.88
C ASP A 80 -16.20 -7.76 9.11
N GLY A 81 -15.99 -7.12 10.27
CA GLY A 81 -14.73 -6.50 10.68
C GLY A 81 -14.53 -5.05 10.19
N GLU A 82 -13.38 -4.47 10.53
CA GLU A 82 -13.00 -3.12 10.08
C GLU A 82 -12.34 -3.15 8.70
N THR A 83 -13.15 -3.31 7.65
CA THR A 83 -12.66 -3.57 6.29
C THR A 83 -12.25 -2.31 5.51
N VAL A 84 -12.70 -1.12 5.92
CA VAL A 84 -12.36 0.13 5.23
C VAL A 84 -12.01 1.23 6.20
N ARG A 85 -11.07 2.09 5.79
CA ARG A 85 -10.86 3.38 6.45
C ARG A 85 -11.85 4.40 5.95
N SER A 86 -12.47 5.14 6.86
CA SER A 86 -13.48 6.15 6.51
C SER A 86 -12.90 7.32 5.72
N THR A 87 -11.64 7.67 5.98
CA THR A 87 -10.95 8.79 5.31
C THR A 87 -10.58 8.45 3.88
N ARG A 88 -10.81 9.40 2.97
CA ARG A 88 -10.50 9.25 1.55
C ARG A 88 -9.57 10.36 1.09
N TYR A 89 -8.36 9.98 0.69
CA TYR A 89 -7.43 10.88 0.04
C TYR A 89 -7.27 10.53 -1.44
N GLY A 90 -7.46 11.53 -2.30
CA GLY A 90 -6.89 11.55 -3.64
C GLY A 90 -5.42 11.93 -3.57
N ALA A 91 -4.63 11.50 -4.55
CA ALA A 91 -3.23 11.88 -4.67
C ALA A 91 -2.97 12.39 -6.09
N THR A 92 -2.13 13.42 -6.20
CA THR A 92 -1.57 13.88 -7.46
C THR A 92 -0.07 13.58 -7.45
N LEU A 93 0.43 13.05 -8.56
CA LEU A 93 1.87 12.80 -8.70
C LEU A 93 2.58 14.09 -9.06
N VAL A 94 3.68 14.36 -8.36
CA VAL A 94 4.57 15.49 -8.61
C VAL A 94 5.97 14.92 -8.83
N SER A 95 6.59 15.29 -9.95
CA SER A 95 7.98 14.90 -10.22
C SER A 95 8.94 15.74 -9.39
N SER A 96 9.96 15.10 -8.84
CA SER A 96 11.07 15.76 -8.14
C SER A 96 12.39 15.37 -8.79
N ALA A 97 13.31 16.34 -8.91
CA ALA A 97 14.69 16.09 -9.33
C ALA A 97 15.60 15.68 -8.14
N GLU A 98 15.11 15.86 -6.91
CA GLU A 98 15.81 15.43 -5.70
C GLU A 98 15.69 13.91 -5.54
N ALA A 99 16.83 13.23 -5.43
CA ALA A 99 16.91 11.78 -5.37
C ALA A 99 16.62 11.24 -3.97
N ASN A 100 16.93 12.00 -2.91
CA ASN A 100 16.62 11.62 -1.54
C ASN A 100 15.17 11.97 -1.19
N TYR A 101 14.39 10.97 -0.78
CA TYR A 101 12.95 11.15 -0.57
C TYR A 101 12.61 12.16 0.53
N ASP A 102 13.31 12.14 1.67
CA ASP A 102 13.06 13.08 2.77
C ASP A 102 13.35 14.52 2.36
N ARG A 103 14.43 14.73 1.59
CA ARG A 103 14.74 16.06 1.04
C ARG A 103 13.71 16.51 0.02
N ALA A 104 13.25 15.62 -0.86
CA ALA A 104 12.21 15.93 -1.84
C ALA A 104 10.89 16.32 -1.14
N ARG A 105 10.53 15.58 -0.08
CA ARG A 105 9.36 15.85 0.76
C ARG A 105 9.47 17.18 1.51
N ALA A 106 10.63 17.49 2.07
CA ALA A 106 10.89 18.77 2.72
C ALA A 106 10.81 19.94 1.73
N GLN A 107 11.43 19.82 0.55
CA GLN A 107 11.37 20.84 -0.50
C GLN A 107 9.93 21.09 -0.97
N TRP A 108 9.14 20.02 -1.14
CA TRP A 108 7.72 20.15 -1.47
C TRP A 108 6.96 20.90 -0.37
N SER A 109 7.21 20.55 0.89
CA SER A 109 6.56 21.16 2.07
C SER A 109 6.87 22.66 2.14
N ASP A 110 8.14 23.04 1.98
CA ASP A 110 8.59 24.44 1.97
C ASP A 110 7.95 25.23 0.81
N ALA A 111 7.96 24.67 -0.39
CA ALA A 111 7.41 25.32 -1.59
C ALA A 111 5.87 25.47 -1.52
N ALA A 112 5.17 24.47 -0.98
CA ALA A 112 3.72 24.48 -0.87
C ALA A 112 3.21 25.24 0.36
N GLY A 113 4.07 25.50 1.35
CA GLY A 113 3.67 26.06 2.65
C GLY A 113 2.73 25.13 3.43
N GLN A 114 2.88 23.81 3.24
CA GLN A 114 2.01 22.79 3.83
C GLN A 114 2.81 21.79 4.65
N SER A 115 2.16 21.08 5.59
CA SER A 115 2.79 20.03 6.37
C SER A 115 3.37 18.92 5.46
N PRO A 116 4.56 18.38 5.75
CA PRO A 116 5.11 17.25 5.00
C PRO A 116 4.23 15.99 5.11
N ARG A 117 3.34 15.90 6.10
CA ARG A 117 2.37 14.81 6.22
C ARG A 117 1.30 14.81 5.11
N GLN A 118 1.19 15.87 4.33
CA GLN A 118 0.34 15.91 3.12
C GLN A 118 0.95 15.09 1.97
N VAL A 119 2.25 14.78 2.04
CA VAL A 119 2.88 13.84 1.10
C VAL A 119 2.53 12.42 1.55
N LEU A 120 1.87 11.67 0.68
CA LEU A 120 1.36 10.32 0.97
C LEU A 120 2.36 9.20 0.63
N GLY A 121 3.51 9.53 0.05
CA GLY A 121 4.50 8.54 -0.35
C GLY A 121 5.30 8.94 -1.59
N LYS A 122 5.96 7.96 -2.19
CA LYS A 122 6.61 8.02 -3.51
C LYS A 122 6.31 6.77 -4.33
N ILE A 123 6.39 6.88 -5.64
CA ILE A 123 6.31 5.75 -6.57
C ILE A 123 7.64 5.64 -7.31
N GLY A 124 8.17 4.42 -7.41
CA GLY A 124 9.45 4.12 -8.07
C GLY A 124 10.70 4.61 -7.33
N GLY A 125 11.84 4.46 -8.00
CA GLY A 125 13.16 4.65 -7.39
C GLY A 125 13.53 3.47 -6.48
N ALA A 126 14.29 3.75 -5.41
CA ALA A 126 14.69 2.76 -4.41
C ALA A 126 14.01 3.04 -3.06
N PRO A 127 13.65 2.02 -2.25
CA PRO A 127 13.10 2.24 -0.90
C PRO A 127 14.09 3.04 -0.05
N MET A 128 13.58 3.95 0.79
CA MET A 128 14.36 4.45 1.91
C MET A 128 14.01 3.64 3.14
N TRP A 129 14.80 2.61 3.40
CA TRP A 129 14.67 1.75 4.57
C TRP A 129 14.86 2.55 5.86
N ILE A 130 13.96 2.36 6.83
CA ILE A 130 14.08 2.92 8.18
C ILE A 130 15.01 2.04 9.02
N GLN A 131 14.85 0.72 8.89
CA GLN A 131 15.62 -0.26 9.64
C GLN A 131 16.68 -0.89 8.75
N HIS A 132 16.38 -2.03 8.13
CA HIS A 132 17.27 -2.75 7.23
C HIS A 132 16.53 -3.15 5.96
N ASP A 133 17.26 -3.65 4.98
CA ASP A 133 16.66 -4.10 3.73
C ASP A 133 15.85 -5.38 3.95
N GLU A 134 14.55 -5.30 3.68
CA GLU A 134 13.60 -6.42 3.78
C GLU A 134 12.90 -6.64 2.43
N THR A 135 13.60 -6.42 1.32
CA THR A 135 13.07 -6.68 -0.02
C THR A 135 12.56 -8.13 -0.10
N PRO A 136 11.25 -8.34 -0.32
CA PRO A 136 10.69 -9.67 -0.26
C PRO A 136 10.97 -10.46 -1.54
N GLU A 137 11.02 -11.78 -1.41
CA GLU A 137 11.05 -12.70 -2.55
C GLU A 137 9.62 -12.99 -3.04
N CYS A 138 9.47 -13.19 -4.34
CA CYS A 138 8.19 -13.58 -4.93
C CYS A 138 7.90 -15.06 -4.66
N ASP A 139 6.70 -15.38 -4.17
CA ASP A 139 6.30 -16.77 -3.88
C ASP A 139 6.22 -17.66 -5.13
N ALA A 140 6.08 -17.06 -6.32
CA ALA A 140 5.94 -17.79 -7.58
C ALA A 140 7.29 -18.14 -8.22
N CYS A 141 8.25 -17.21 -8.23
CA CYS A 141 9.53 -17.38 -8.94
C CYS A 141 10.76 -17.40 -8.03
N GLY A 142 10.60 -17.11 -6.73
CA GLY A 142 11.68 -17.05 -5.74
C GLY A 142 12.70 -15.94 -5.99
N GLN A 143 12.40 -14.95 -6.85
CA GLN A 143 13.30 -13.82 -7.11
C GLN A 143 12.94 -12.62 -6.23
N PRO A 144 13.93 -11.79 -5.85
CA PRO A 144 13.67 -10.51 -5.20
C PRO A 144 12.67 -9.66 -6.00
N MET A 145 11.65 -9.15 -5.32
CA MET A 145 10.61 -8.33 -5.94
C MET A 145 11.11 -6.91 -6.22
N GLN A 146 10.47 -6.24 -7.17
CA GLN A 146 10.79 -4.86 -7.53
C GLN A 146 10.04 -3.91 -6.61
N PHE A 147 10.76 -2.91 -6.09
CA PHE A 147 10.15 -1.82 -5.34
C PHE A 147 9.18 -1.04 -6.23
N PHE A 148 7.95 -0.85 -5.75
CA PHE A 148 6.91 -0.12 -6.48
C PHE A 148 6.62 1.23 -5.81
N ALA A 149 6.39 1.26 -4.51
CA ALA A 149 6.06 2.49 -3.79
C ALA A 149 6.47 2.44 -2.32
N GLN A 150 6.68 3.61 -1.73
CA GLN A 150 6.79 3.81 -0.28
C GLN A 150 5.63 4.71 0.12
N LEU A 151 4.93 4.36 1.19
CA LEU A 151 3.69 4.97 1.66
C LEU A 151 3.91 5.59 3.03
N GLU A 152 3.44 6.83 3.19
CA GLU A 152 3.40 7.52 4.49
C GLU A 152 2.06 7.25 5.17
N GLU A 153 2.00 7.33 6.50
CA GLU A 153 0.75 7.14 7.27
C GLU A 153 -0.38 8.08 6.83
N GLY A 154 -0.02 9.26 6.35
CA GLY A 154 -0.91 10.30 5.87
C GLY A 154 -1.10 11.46 6.86
N PRO A 155 -1.95 12.44 6.49
CA PRO A 155 -1.99 13.73 7.17
C PRO A 155 -2.77 13.74 8.49
N ASP A 156 -3.79 12.90 8.65
CA ASP A 156 -4.63 12.84 9.85
C ASP A 156 -4.29 11.60 10.69
N HIS A 157 -3.73 11.83 11.89
CA HIS A 157 -3.34 10.77 12.83
C HIS A 157 -4.51 9.89 13.29
N ARG A 158 -5.76 10.39 13.26
CA ARG A 158 -6.94 9.65 13.72
C ARG A 158 -7.37 8.57 12.75
N THR A 159 -6.96 8.74 11.49
CA THR A 159 -7.44 7.92 10.39
C THR A 159 -6.30 7.49 9.50
N ALA A 160 -5.05 7.56 9.98
CA ALA A 160 -3.81 7.28 9.25
C ALA A 160 -3.64 5.78 8.98
N MET A 161 -2.74 5.40 8.05
CA MET A 161 -2.24 4.02 8.02
C MET A 161 -1.45 3.83 9.32
N ASN A 162 -1.70 2.76 10.05
CA ASN A 162 -0.98 2.50 11.29
C ASN A 162 0.33 1.78 10.94
N PHE A 163 1.41 2.55 10.77
CA PHE A 163 2.76 2.03 10.57
C PHE A 163 3.64 2.29 11.79
N ALA A 164 3.03 2.46 12.97
CA ALA A 164 3.71 2.80 14.22
C ALA A 164 4.65 4.02 14.10
N SER A 165 4.22 5.09 13.41
CA SER A 165 5.04 6.28 13.07
C SER A 165 6.18 6.02 12.08
N GLY A 166 6.05 4.97 11.28
CA GLY A 166 6.99 4.57 10.25
C GLY A 166 6.47 4.82 8.82
N CYS A 167 6.87 3.94 7.89
CA CYS A 167 6.36 3.94 6.53
C CYS A 167 6.19 2.53 5.96
N GLY A 168 5.30 2.40 4.98
CA GLY A 168 5.01 1.16 4.29
C GLY A 168 5.72 1.05 2.94
N TYR A 169 6.01 -0.16 2.50
CA TYR A 169 6.72 -0.45 1.26
C TYR A 169 5.92 -1.47 0.44
N VAL A 170 5.61 -1.11 -0.81
CA VAL A 170 4.88 -1.95 -1.75
C VAL A 170 5.86 -2.48 -2.79
N PHE A 171 5.85 -3.78 -2.99
CA PHE A 171 6.67 -4.51 -3.94
C PHE A 171 5.80 -5.26 -4.95
N ARG A 172 6.38 -5.53 -6.12
CA ARG A 172 5.73 -6.20 -7.24
C ARG A 172 6.71 -7.13 -7.92
N CYS A 173 6.27 -8.32 -8.33
CA CYS A 173 7.03 -9.14 -9.26
C CYS A 173 6.48 -8.98 -10.68
N GLY A 174 7.35 -8.99 -11.68
CA GLY A 174 6.95 -9.01 -13.09
C GLY A 174 6.69 -10.40 -13.66
N CYS A 175 6.71 -11.45 -12.83
CA CYS A 175 6.50 -12.82 -13.31
C CYS A 175 5.02 -13.07 -13.66
N THR A 176 4.79 -13.75 -14.77
CA THR A 176 3.45 -14.15 -15.21
C THR A 176 2.99 -15.38 -14.43
N GLN A 177 2.31 -15.14 -13.31
CA GLN A 177 1.38 -16.01 -12.59
C GLN A 177 1.86 -16.78 -11.34
N PRO A 178 1.10 -16.64 -10.22
CA PRO A 178 0.15 -15.56 -9.96
C PRO A 178 0.92 -14.23 -9.82
N ALA A 179 0.48 -13.20 -10.56
CA ALA A 179 0.97 -11.84 -10.31
C ALA A 179 0.58 -11.47 -8.87
N SER A 180 1.58 -11.19 -8.04
CA SER A 180 1.36 -10.82 -6.65
C SER A 180 2.25 -9.63 -6.32
N GLY A 181 1.67 -8.68 -5.60
CA GLY A 181 2.45 -7.70 -4.87
C GLY A 181 2.68 -8.18 -3.45
N LYS A 182 3.66 -7.57 -2.79
CA LYS A 182 3.87 -7.72 -1.35
C LYS A 182 3.90 -6.35 -0.69
N PHE A 183 3.52 -6.32 0.57
CA PHE A 183 3.48 -5.11 1.37
C PHE A 183 4.04 -5.43 2.76
N LEU A 184 4.85 -4.52 3.27
CA LEU A 184 5.44 -4.57 4.61
C LEU A 184 5.61 -3.13 5.11
N TRP A 185 5.83 -2.91 6.41
CA TRP A 185 6.15 -1.57 6.94
C TRP A 185 7.22 -1.64 8.02
N GLN A 186 7.95 -0.54 8.20
CA GLN A 186 9.00 -0.40 9.22
C GLN A 186 8.78 0.88 10.03
N CYS A 187 9.18 0.88 11.31
CA CYS A 187 9.15 2.03 12.21
C CYS A 187 10.44 2.20 13.01
#